data_AF-A0A5T0GR28-F1
#
_entry.id   AF-A0A5T0GR28-F1
#
_cell.length_a   1.000
_cell.length_b   1.000
_cell.length_c   1.000
_cell.angle_alpha   90.00
_cell.angle_beta   90.00
_cell.angle_gamma   90.00
#
_symmetry.space_group_name_H-M   'P 1'
#
loop_
_entity.id
_entity.type
_entity.pdbx_description
1 polymer ?
#
loop_
_entity_poly.entity_id
_entity_poly.type
_entity_poly.pdbx_seq_one_letter_code
_entity_poly.pdbx_strand_id
1 'polypeptide(L)' 'MEENQKNNKSEIISVRLDTLTKEKLAFICELEYRPMALQIRKIIEDYIKNYENKCNLLNNPYYPGYSDLLPL' A
#
# COMPACT_ATOMS: atom_id res chain seq x y z
N MET A 1 -26.99 -6.04 20.89
CA MET A 1 -25.54 -6.18 20.70
C MET A 1 -25.33 -6.23 19.20
N GLU A 2 -25.13 -5.07 18.58
CA GLU A 2 -24.90 -4.97 17.14
C GLU A 2 -23.41 -5.13 16.88
N GLU A 3 -23.08 -6.15 16.09
CA GLU A 3 -21.72 -6.51 15.73
C GLU A 3 -21.07 -5.37 14.93
N ASN A 4 -19.95 -4.87 15.43
CA ASN A 4 -19.02 -4.01 14.71
C ASN A 4 -18.40 -4.79 13.52
N GLN A 5 -19.15 -4.96 12.44
CA GLN A 5 -18.57 -5.31 11.15
C GLN A 5 -17.83 -4.08 10.63
N LYS A 6 -16.56 -3.93 11.02
CA LYS A 6 -15.60 -3.06 10.34
C LYS A 6 -15.63 -3.45 8.86
N ASN A 7 -16.33 -2.65 8.06
CA ASN A 7 -16.34 -2.77 6.61
C ASN A 7 -14.89 -2.70 6.11
N ASN A 8 -14.28 -3.83 5.79
CA ASN A 8 -13.05 -3.93 4.99
C ASN A 8 -13.36 -3.54 3.52
N LYS A 9 -14.07 -2.44 3.29
CA LYS A 9 -14.34 -1.93 1.95
C LYS A 9 -13.03 -1.36 1.44
N SER A 10 -12.36 -2.11 0.58
CA SER A 10 -11.25 -1.59 -0.20
C SER A 10 -11.79 -0.46 -1.08
N GLU A 11 -11.24 0.74 -0.92
CA GLU A 11 -11.58 1.87 -1.78
C GLU A 11 -10.96 1.67 -3.17
N ILE A 12 -11.71 1.99 -4.22
CA ILE A 12 -11.23 1.89 -5.60
C ILE A 12 -10.44 3.16 -5.91
N ILE A 13 -9.16 3.00 -6.27
CA ILE A 13 -8.27 4.10 -6.66
C ILE A 13 -7.89 3.93 -8.14
N SER A 14 -7.98 5.01 -8.91
CA SER A 14 -7.51 5.05 -10.29
C SER A 14 -6.13 5.72 -10.35
N VAL A 15 -5.15 5.04 -10.95
CA VAL A 15 -3.77 5.54 -11.11
C VAL A 15 -3.44 5.66 -12.59
N ARG A 16 -2.87 6.79 -13.00
CA ARG A 16 -2.37 7.01 -14.36
C ARG A 16 -0.92 6.58 -14.45
N LEU A 17 -0.61 5.73 -15.43
CA LEU A 17 0.74 5.28 -15.78
C LEU A 17 0.99 5.60 -17.24
N ASP A 18 2.23 5.94 -17.59
CA ASP A 18 2.63 5.97 -18.99
C ASP A 18 2.61 4.55 -19.58
N THR A 19 2.50 4.47 -20.91
CA THR A 19 2.34 3.20 -21.62
C THR A 19 3.48 2.23 -21.33
N LEU A 20 4.72 2.70 -21.33
CA LEU A 20 5.90 1.85 -21.15
C LEU A 20 5.95 1.27 -19.73
N THR A 21 5.65 2.09 -18.71
CA THR A 21 5.59 1.62 -17.32
C THR A 21 4.48 0.59 -17.13
N LYS A 22 3.31 0.82 -17.74
CA LYS A 22 2.19 -0.14 -17.69
C LYS A 22 2.56 -1.49 -18.30
N GLU A 23 3.23 -1.49 -19.45
CA GLU A 23 3.66 -2.71 -20.14
C GLU A 23 4.70 -3.49 -19.33
N LYS A 24 5.70 -2.81 -18.76
CA LYS A 24 6.68 -3.43 -17.86
C LYS A 24 6.02 -4.06 -16.65
N LEU A 25 5.06 -3.35 -16.04
CA LEU A 25 4.32 -3.88 -14.90
C LEU A 25 3.50 -5.12 -15.28
N ALA A 26 2.82 -5.09 -16.43
CA ALA A 26 2.05 -6.24 -16.92
C ALA A 26 2.95 -7.48 -17.10
N PHE A 27 4.11 -7.31 -17.73
CA PHE A 27 5.08 -8.40 -17.90
C PHE A 27 5.57 -8.98 -16.57
N ILE A 28 5.87 -8.14 -15.57
CA ILE A 28 6.25 -8.62 -14.23
C ILE A 28 5.12 -9.40 -13.56
N CYS A 29 3.87 -8.94 -13.71
CA CYS A 29 2.70 -9.61 -13.15
C CYS A 29 2.51 -11.02 -13.77
N GLU A 30 2.76 -11.16 -15.07
CA GLU A 30 2.74 -12.45 -15.76
C GLU A 30 3.84 -13.39 -15.24
N LEU A 31 5.07 -12.90 -15.07
CA LEU A 31 6.18 -13.69 -14.50
C LEU A 31 5.90 -14.19 -13.08
N GLU A 32 5.26 -13.37 -12.25
CA GLU A 32 4.92 -13.70 -10.87
C GLU A 32 3.58 -14.44 -10.72
N TYR A 33 2.88 -14.72 -11.82
CA TYR A 33 1.52 -15.29 -11.83
C TYR A 33 0.57 -14.55 -10.88
N ARG A 34 0.66 -13.21 -10.86
CA ARG A 34 0.03 -12.37 -9.85
C ARG A 34 -0.89 -11.31 -10.48
N PRO A 35 -2.06 -11.05 -9.90
CA PRO A 35 -2.91 -9.94 -10.31
C PRO A 35 -2.22 -8.58 -10.18
N MET A 36 -2.39 -7.72 -11.19
CA MET A 36 -1.79 -6.38 -11.24
C MET A 36 -2.11 -5.53 -10.00
N ALA A 37 -3.36 -5.58 -9.51
CA ALA A 37 -3.76 -4.85 -8.31
C ALA A 37 -2.96 -5.27 -7.06
N LEU A 38 -2.70 -6.56 -6.89
CA LEU A 38 -1.89 -7.07 -5.76
C LEU A 38 -0.43 -6.67 -5.90
N GLN A 39 0.09 -6.62 -7.14
CA GLN A 39 1.45 -6.18 -7.37
C GLN A 39 1.63 -4.68 -7.11
N ILE A 40 0.69 -3.85 -7.57
CA ILE A 40 0.67 -2.41 -7.27
C ILE A 40 0.59 -2.18 -5.76
N ARG A 41 -0.30 -2.91 -5.06
CA ARG A 41 -0.42 -2.82 -3.61
C ARG A 41 0.91 -3.11 -2.92
N LYS A 42 1.60 -4.20 -3.29
CA LYS A 42 2.90 -4.56 -2.72
C LYS A 42 3.96 -3.47 -2.99
N ILE A 43 4.04 -2.97 -4.22
CA ILE A 43 4.97 -1.91 -4.60
C ILE A 43 4.76 -0.65 -3.74
N ILE A 44 3.50 -0.27 -3.52
CA ILE A 44 3.14 0.89 -2.69
C ILE A 44 3.49 0.62 -1.21
N GLU A 45 3.14 -0.55 -0.67
CA GLU A 45 3.47 -0.94 0.71
C GLU A 45 5.00 -0.93 0.95
N ASP A 46 5.78 -1.50 0.03
CA ASP A 46 7.24 -1.54 0.12
C ASP A 46 7.85 -0.14 0.02
N TYR A 47 7.31 0.72 -0.86
CA TYR A 47 7.73 2.11 -0.98
C TYR A 47 7.46 2.90 0.33
N ILE A 48 6.24 2.79 0.87
CA ILE A 48 5.84 3.48 2.11
C ILE A 48 6.76 3.06 3.25
N LYS A 49 6.94 1.75 3.50
CA LYS A 49 7.82 1.25 4.57
C LYS A 49 9.25 1.79 4.45
N ASN A 50 9.79 1.82 3.23
CA ASN A 50 11.12 2.35 3.00
C ASN A 50 11.18 3.86 3.28
N TYR A 51 10.15 4.61 2.89
CA TYR A 51 10.07 6.05 3.11
C TYR A 51 9.87 6.39 4.60
N GLU A 52 9.01 5.66 5.29
CA GLU A 52 8.80 5.75 6.74
C GLU A 52 10.12 5.61 7.51
N ASN A 53 10.90 4.58 7.19
CA ASN A 53 12.20 4.33 7.81
C ASN A 53 13.22 5.42 7.49
N LYS A 54 13.29 5.88 6.23
CA LYS A 54 14.24 6.92 5.80
C LYS A 54 13.95 8.28 6.41
N CYS A 55 12.68 8.62 6.56
CA CYS A 55 12.24 9.93 7.03
C CYS A 55 11.82 9.93 8.51
N ASN A 56 11.99 8.80 9.20
CA ASN A 56 11.62 8.62 10.61
C ASN A 56 10.15 9.00 10.90
N LEU A 57 9.24 8.74 9.95
CA LEU A 57 7.83 9.16 10.02
C LEU A 57 7.07 8.50 11.15
N LEU A 58 7.49 7.30 11.53
CA LEU A 58 6.95 6.54 12.66
C LEU A 58 7.08 7.27 13.99
N ASN A 59 8.00 8.24 14.11
CA ASN A 59 8.13 9.09 15.29
C ASN A 59 7.41 10.44 15.16
N ASN A 60 6.72 10.68 14.05
CA ASN A 60 5.96 11.91 13.82
C ASN A 60 4.51 11.74 14.33
N PRO A 61 4.06 12.52 15.32
CA PRO A 61 2.72 12.36 15.92
C PRO A 61 1.56 12.66 14.95
N TYR A 62 1.82 13.28 13.81
CA TYR A 62 0.83 13.54 12.77
C TYR A 62 0.78 12.46 11.69
N TYR A 63 1.69 11.48 11.72
CA TYR A 63 1.71 10.39 10.76
C TYR A 63 0.65 9.35 11.14
N PRO A 64 -0.20 8.88 10.21
CA PRO A 64 -1.25 7.91 10.52
C PRO A 64 -0.76 6.60 11.17
N GLY A 65 0.50 6.21 10.93
CA GLY A 65 1.12 5.01 11.53
C GLY A 65 1.80 5.22 12.89
N TYR A 66 1.75 6.42 13.47
CA TYR A 66 2.39 6.72 14.77
C TYR A 66 1.74 5.96 15.94
N SER A 67 0.42 5.78 15.91
CA SER A 67 -0.34 5.11 16.98
C SER A 67 -0.03 3.63 17.14
N ASP A 68 0.54 2.98 16.12
CA ASP A 68 0.85 1.55 16.14
C ASP A 68 2.11 1.23 16.97
N LEU A 69 2.82 2.25 17.48
CA LEU A 69 4.06 2.12 18.24
C LEU A 69 3.91 2.46 19.73
N LEU A 70 2.75 2.95 20.16
CA LEU A 70 2.49 3.20 21.57
C LEU A 70 2.12 1.87 22.26
N PRO A 71 2.84 1.45 23.32
CA PRO A 71 2.44 0.28 24.09
C PRO A 71 1.06 0.52 24.72
N LEU A 72 0.21 -0.51 24.66
CA LEU A 72 -1.12 -0.57 25.29
C LEU A 72 -1.07 -0.30 26.79
#